data_AF-A0A5C6B784-F1
#
_entry.id   AF-A0A5C6B784-F1
#
_cell.length_a   1.000
_cell.length_b   1.000
_cell.length_c   1.000
_cell.angle_alpha   90.00
_cell.angle_beta   90.00
_cell.angle_gamma   90.00
#
_symmetry.space_group_name_H-M   'P 1'
#
loop_
_entity.id
_entity.type
_entity.pdbx_description
1 polymer ?
#
loop_
_entity_poly.entity_id
_entity_poly.type
_entity_poly.pdbx_seq_one_letter_code
_entity_poly.pdbx_strand_id
1 'polypeptide(L)'
;MSQAEIAQHGAIEQLTERLRKFESAGVPKPPYYLLSDYLGFLVDNQLLPRETSDNMQAIYNAVRYGDAPIDEGILVKTLAQVDAALATLREMNRSDIETLGESLASSLVPAETPGQVPAPSPVKPASATAPDIPAFPRSESADDLSRFMPVANPPIRKSLRILAGGFLWTLIVLVAGYYGHDKISSLLKKEEPAKLQWEDPERKLVQDRESRKGHQQFVTNRRALIQQTDIEKERQDLLVNLARFHLRNGEYGEFYFIYDSLIRQDPNNPHNKINFAGFLLDKTNPWYHDPNRALQLAEEAVALDPDTYSLRVLAEALYQTGDAEQAKDFRQKADIALYEAEIKGRGRLRGIGILRFSENGRGVPPVSGPGSLVPKKSGTAEWPGD
;
A
#
# COMPACT_ATOMS: atom_id res chain seq x y z
N MET A 1 -23.49 -1.52 22.53
CA MET A 1 -23.76 -1.30 21.11
C MET A 1 -24.90 -0.31 20.97
N SER A 2 -24.72 0.71 20.15
CA SER A 2 -25.80 1.65 19.82
C SER A 2 -26.84 0.97 18.92
N GLN A 3 -28.08 1.48 18.86
CA GLN A 3 -29.08 0.97 17.91
C GLN A 3 -28.60 1.05 16.45
N ALA A 4 -27.69 1.97 16.13
CA ALA A 4 -27.08 2.11 14.81
C ALA A 4 -26.14 0.94 14.46
N GLU A 5 -25.35 0.46 15.42
CA GLU A 5 -24.48 -0.73 15.21
C GLU A 5 -25.31 -2.01 14.99
N ILE A 6 -26.43 -2.16 15.71
CA ILE A 6 -27.34 -3.31 15.54
C ILE A 6 -28.01 -3.26 14.16
N ALA A 7 -28.39 -2.06 13.68
CA ALA A 7 -29.00 -1.88 12.37
C ALA A 7 -28.00 -2.15 11.22
N GLN A 8 -26.72 -1.78 11.37
CA GLN A 8 -25.70 -2.04 10.36
C GLN A 8 -25.42 -3.53 10.17
N HIS A 9 -25.25 -4.31 11.26
CA HIS A 9 -25.04 -5.75 11.12
C HIS A 9 -26.21 -6.48 10.47
N GLY A 10 -27.45 -6.07 10.79
CA GLY A 10 -28.64 -6.63 10.15
C GLY A 10 -28.71 -6.39 8.63
N ALA A 11 -28.07 -5.33 8.11
CA ALA A 11 -28.10 -5.01 6.68
C ALA A 11 -27.29 -6.01 5.83
N ILE A 12 -26.09 -6.41 6.28
CA ILE A 12 -25.30 -7.45 5.58
C ILE A 12 -26.02 -8.78 5.60
N GLU A 13 -26.59 -9.17 6.74
CA GLU A 13 -27.30 -10.44 6.89
C GLU A 13 -28.49 -10.49 5.94
N GLN A 14 -29.24 -9.39 5.85
CA GLN A 14 -30.36 -9.24 4.93
C GLN A 14 -29.96 -9.29 3.45
N LEU A 15 -28.84 -8.68 3.07
CA LEU A 15 -28.31 -8.75 1.69
C LEU A 15 -27.78 -10.15 1.37
N THR A 16 -27.01 -10.74 2.28
CA THR A 16 -26.42 -12.07 2.12
C THR A 16 -27.49 -13.14 2.01
N GLU A 17 -28.53 -13.06 2.83
CA GLU A 17 -29.65 -13.99 2.77
C GLU A 17 -30.43 -13.88 1.45
N ARG A 18 -30.58 -12.67 0.89
CA ARG A 18 -31.20 -12.49 -0.43
C ARG A 18 -30.32 -13.00 -1.57
N LEU A 19 -29.00 -12.78 -1.50
CA LEU A 19 -28.06 -13.36 -2.45
C LEU A 19 -28.12 -14.90 -2.42
N ARG A 20 -28.21 -15.52 -1.23
CA ARG A 20 -28.41 -16.97 -1.10
C ARG A 20 -29.72 -17.45 -1.75
N LYS A 21 -30.77 -16.62 -1.78
CA LYS A 21 -32.01 -16.96 -2.48
C LYS A 21 -31.83 -17.06 -3.99
N PHE A 22 -30.92 -16.30 -4.61
CA PHE A 22 -30.57 -16.49 -6.03
C PHE A 22 -29.96 -17.87 -6.25
N GLU A 23 -29.10 -18.33 -5.33
CA GLU A 23 -28.50 -19.67 -5.39
C GLU A 23 -29.58 -20.75 -5.33
N SER A 24 -30.52 -20.63 -4.39
CA SER A 24 -31.65 -21.58 -4.27
C SER A 24 -32.59 -21.55 -5.47
N ALA A 25 -32.59 -20.46 -6.24
CA ALA A 25 -33.39 -20.28 -7.43
C ALA A 25 -32.65 -20.71 -8.72
N GLY A 26 -31.48 -21.35 -8.60
CA GLY A 26 -30.77 -21.93 -9.74
C GLY A 26 -29.67 -21.05 -10.35
N VAL A 27 -29.35 -19.91 -9.72
CA VAL A 27 -28.22 -19.04 -10.12
C VAL A 27 -27.17 -19.03 -9.00
N PRO A 28 -26.48 -20.15 -8.75
CA PRO A 28 -25.51 -20.25 -7.66
C PRO A 28 -24.33 -19.33 -7.90
N LYS A 29 -23.90 -18.60 -6.87
CA LYS A 29 -22.65 -17.85 -6.91
C LYS A 29 -21.49 -18.86 -6.94
N PRO A 30 -20.59 -18.82 -7.95
CA PRO A 30 -19.46 -19.73 -7.97
C PRO A 30 -18.55 -19.54 -6.74
N PRO A 31 -17.98 -20.63 -6.18
CA PRO A 31 -16.85 -20.50 -5.27
C PRO A 31 -15.78 -19.72 -6.05
N TYR A 32 -15.19 -18.68 -5.44
CA TYR A 32 -14.20 -17.77 -6.05
C TYR A 32 -14.73 -16.59 -6.90
N TYR A 33 -16.03 -16.45 -7.15
CA TYR A 33 -16.55 -15.21 -7.75
C TYR A 33 -16.52 -14.05 -6.74
N LEU A 34 -16.00 -12.89 -7.15
CA LEU A 34 -16.13 -11.68 -6.36
C LEU A 34 -17.61 -11.28 -6.27
N LEU A 35 -18.00 -10.58 -5.20
CA LEU A 35 -19.36 -10.03 -5.11
C LEU A 35 -19.64 -9.11 -6.30
N SER A 36 -18.68 -8.26 -6.67
CA SER A 36 -18.75 -7.39 -7.84
C SER A 36 -18.95 -8.16 -9.14
N ASP A 37 -18.21 -9.25 -9.37
CA ASP A 37 -18.35 -10.07 -10.58
C ASP A 37 -19.73 -10.74 -10.65
N TYR A 38 -20.23 -11.22 -9.51
CA TYR A 38 -21.54 -11.85 -9.43
C TYR A 38 -22.66 -10.82 -9.68
N LEU A 39 -22.58 -9.64 -9.06
CA LEU A 39 -23.52 -8.55 -9.30
C LEU A 39 -23.43 -8.06 -10.75
N GLY A 40 -22.23 -7.98 -11.32
CA GLY A 40 -22.00 -7.65 -12.72
C GLY A 40 -22.70 -8.65 -13.65
N PHE A 41 -22.55 -9.96 -13.40
CA PHE A 41 -23.27 -10.99 -14.13
C PHE A 41 -24.80 -10.81 -14.05
N LEU A 42 -25.34 -10.52 -12.86
CA LEU A 42 -26.78 -10.29 -12.69
C LEU A 42 -27.26 -9.06 -13.48
N VAL A 43 -26.44 -8.00 -13.55
CA VAL A 43 -26.73 -6.80 -14.34
C VAL A 43 -26.65 -7.09 -15.84
N ASP A 44 -25.62 -7.78 -16.30
CA ASP A 44 -25.40 -8.11 -17.72
C ASP A 44 -26.53 -8.98 -18.27
N ASN A 45 -27.13 -9.83 -17.43
CA ASN A 45 -28.28 -10.66 -17.76
C ASN A 45 -29.63 -9.98 -17.42
N GLN A 46 -29.62 -8.67 -17.14
CA GLN A 46 -30.82 -7.86 -16.86
C GLN A 46 -31.68 -8.35 -15.67
N LEU A 47 -31.10 -9.18 -14.80
CA LEU A 47 -31.78 -9.65 -13.58
C LEU A 47 -31.78 -8.57 -12.51
N LEU A 48 -30.75 -7.71 -12.49
CA LEU A 48 -30.60 -6.65 -11.52
C LEU A 48 -30.35 -5.30 -12.21
N PRO A 49 -31.01 -4.21 -11.79
CA PRO A 49 -30.64 -2.87 -12.26
C PRO A 49 -29.20 -2.53 -11.85
N ARG A 50 -28.47 -1.80 -12.71
CA ARG A 50 -27.10 -1.35 -12.41
C ARG A 50 -27.01 -0.56 -11.11
N GLU A 51 -27.95 0.36 -10.89
CA GLU A 51 -28.05 1.16 -9.66
C GLU A 51 -28.13 0.27 -8.41
N THR A 52 -28.87 -0.84 -8.48
CA THR A 52 -29.02 -1.79 -7.37
C THR A 52 -27.70 -2.49 -7.08
N SER A 53 -26.96 -2.92 -8.11
CA SER A 53 -25.63 -3.53 -7.94
C SER A 53 -24.66 -2.56 -7.24
N ASP A 54 -24.61 -1.32 -7.72
CA ASP A 54 -23.71 -0.30 -7.16
C ASP A 54 -24.08 0.00 -5.70
N ASN A 55 -25.38 0.10 -5.38
CA ASN A 55 -25.86 0.27 -4.01
C ASN A 55 -25.57 -0.94 -3.13
N MET A 56 -25.73 -2.17 -3.62
CA MET A 56 -25.39 -3.39 -2.87
C MET A 56 -23.91 -3.42 -2.53
N GLN A 57 -23.05 -3.08 -3.48
CA GLN A 57 -21.60 -3.01 -3.25
C GLN A 57 -21.27 -1.93 -2.22
N ALA A 58 -21.91 -0.76 -2.32
CA ALA A 58 -21.74 0.33 -1.35
C ALA A 58 -22.19 -0.05 0.06
N ILE A 59 -23.37 -0.68 0.21
CA ILE A 59 -23.88 -1.14 1.51
C ILE A 59 -22.99 -2.24 2.09
N TYR A 60 -22.62 -3.23 1.27
CA TYR A 60 -21.76 -4.32 1.69
C TYR A 60 -20.42 -3.79 2.22
N ASN A 61 -19.83 -2.83 1.51
CA ASN A 61 -18.61 -2.17 1.93
C ASN A 61 -18.83 -1.33 3.20
N ALA A 62 -19.91 -0.54 3.28
CA ALA A 62 -20.21 0.31 4.43
C ALA A 62 -20.38 -0.48 5.74
N VAL A 63 -21.09 -1.62 5.69
CA VAL A 63 -21.27 -2.47 6.87
C VAL A 63 -19.97 -3.21 7.23
N ARG A 64 -19.24 -3.70 6.21
CA ARG A 64 -18.06 -4.55 6.45
C ARG A 64 -16.86 -3.75 6.97
N TYR A 65 -16.74 -2.50 6.54
CA TYR A 65 -15.60 -1.64 6.87
C TYR A 65 -15.97 -0.52 7.86
N GLY A 66 -17.26 -0.27 8.11
CA GLY A 66 -17.72 0.56 9.24
C GLY A 66 -17.65 2.08 9.00
N ASP A 67 -17.25 2.52 7.81
CA ASP A 67 -16.80 3.91 7.59
C ASP A 67 -17.92 4.89 7.20
N ALA A 68 -19.11 4.40 6.85
CA ALA A 68 -20.23 5.24 6.44
C ALA A 68 -21.55 4.79 7.07
N PRO A 69 -22.36 5.73 7.62
CA PRO A 69 -23.74 5.43 7.95
C PRO A 69 -24.46 5.04 6.66
N ILE A 70 -25.13 3.89 6.70
CA ILE A 70 -25.93 3.42 5.58
C ILE A 70 -27.19 4.28 5.54
N ASP A 71 -27.43 4.94 4.41
CA ASP A 71 -28.71 5.60 4.19
C ASP A 71 -29.81 4.54 4.18
N GLU A 72 -30.69 4.60 5.18
CA GLU A 72 -31.77 3.62 5.37
C GLU A 72 -32.71 3.57 4.16
N GLY A 73 -32.93 4.71 3.48
CA GLY A 73 -33.71 4.78 2.25
C GLY A 73 -33.04 4.03 1.09
N ILE A 74 -31.72 4.18 0.94
CA ILE A 74 -30.94 3.42 -0.05
C ILE A 74 -30.98 1.93 0.27
N LEU A 75 -30.83 1.54 1.53
CA LEU A 75 -30.92 0.13 1.94
C LEU A 75 -32.29 -0.46 1.60
N VAL A 76 -33.38 0.19 2.03
CA VAL A 76 -34.76 -0.27 1.78
C VAL A 76 -35.03 -0.37 0.27
N LYS A 77 -34.65 0.65 -0.51
CA LYS A 77 -34.79 0.65 -1.97
C LYS A 77 -34.03 -0.51 -2.61
N THR A 78 -32.79 -0.72 -2.19
CA THR A 78 -31.91 -1.78 -2.72
C THR A 78 -32.48 -3.16 -2.40
N LEU A 79 -32.90 -3.40 -1.15
CA LEU A 79 -33.51 -4.67 -0.76
C LEU A 79 -34.80 -4.95 -1.54
N ALA A 80 -35.65 -3.94 -1.76
CA ALA A 80 -36.87 -4.08 -2.56
C ALA A 80 -36.57 -4.42 -4.03
N GLN A 81 -35.54 -3.82 -4.63
CA GLN A 81 -35.13 -4.14 -6.00
C GLN A 81 -34.55 -5.56 -6.12
N VAL A 82 -33.78 -6.00 -5.12
CA VAL A 82 -33.28 -7.39 -5.05
C VAL A 82 -34.43 -8.38 -4.90
N ASP A 83 -35.44 -8.07 -4.08
CA ASP A 83 -36.63 -8.91 -3.93
C ASP A 83 -37.47 -8.97 -5.23
N ALA A 84 -37.56 -7.85 -5.96
CA ALA A 84 -38.21 -7.81 -7.28
C ALA A 84 -37.46 -8.66 -8.32
N ALA A 85 -36.12 -8.57 -8.36
CA ALA A 85 -35.28 -9.41 -9.21
C ALA A 85 -35.46 -10.91 -8.91
N LEU A 86 -35.53 -11.29 -7.63
CA LEU A 86 -35.84 -12.67 -7.22
C LEU A 86 -37.23 -13.13 -7.66
N ALA A 87 -38.23 -12.23 -7.67
CA ALA A 87 -39.56 -12.56 -8.17
C ALA A 87 -39.54 -12.82 -9.68
N THR A 88 -38.89 -11.94 -10.46
CA THR A 88 -38.69 -12.13 -11.90
C THR A 88 -37.97 -13.45 -12.19
N LEU A 89 -36.92 -13.77 -11.45
CA LEU A 89 -36.17 -15.02 -11.60
C LEU A 89 -37.05 -16.25 -11.39
N ARG A 90 -38.01 -16.20 -10.44
CA ARG A 90 -38.96 -17.31 -10.19
C ARG A 90 -40.02 -17.47 -11.26
N GLU A 91 -40.32 -16.41 -12.01
CA GLU A 91 -41.28 -16.44 -13.13
C GLU A 91 -40.63 -16.91 -14.43
N MET A 92 -39.30 -16.87 -14.53
CA MET A 92 -38.58 -17.39 -15.71
C MET A 92 -38.75 -18.91 -15.84
N ASN A 93 -38.71 -19.38 -17.08
CA ASN A 93 -38.72 -20.81 -17.34
C ASN A 93 -37.46 -21.46 -16.77
N ARG A 94 -37.60 -22.68 -16.28
CA ARG A 94 -36.49 -23.45 -15.73
C ARG A 94 -35.32 -23.60 -16.70
N SER A 95 -35.59 -23.75 -18.01
CA SER A 95 -34.56 -23.81 -19.05
C SER A 95 -33.72 -22.54 -19.14
N ASP A 96 -34.33 -21.37 -18.93
CA ASP A 96 -33.65 -20.08 -19.01
C ASP A 96 -32.75 -19.89 -17.78
N ILE A 97 -33.21 -20.34 -16.62
CA ILE A 97 -32.42 -20.38 -15.38
C ILE A 97 -31.22 -21.33 -15.53
N GLU A 98 -31.44 -22.53 -16.07
CA GLU A 98 -30.35 -23.50 -16.32
C GLU A 98 -29.33 -22.93 -17.31
N THR A 99 -29.77 -22.25 -18.37
CA THR A 99 -28.89 -21.55 -19.33
C THR A 99 -28.06 -20.45 -18.66
N LEU A 100 -28.67 -19.67 -17.74
CA LEU A 100 -27.95 -18.66 -16.96
C LEU A 100 -26.91 -19.29 -16.03
N GLY A 101 -27.27 -20.38 -15.35
CA GLY A 101 -26.34 -21.13 -14.49
C GLY A 101 -25.17 -21.70 -15.28
N GLU A 102 -25.42 -22.24 -16.48
CA GLU A 102 -24.40 -22.72 -17.39
C GLU A 102 -23.52 -21.60 -17.94
N SER A 103 -24.08 -20.44 -18.27
CA SER A 103 -23.33 -19.25 -18.70
C SER A 103 -22.37 -18.77 -17.59
N LEU A 104 -22.88 -18.69 -16.36
CA LEU A 104 -22.10 -18.32 -15.18
C LEU A 104 -20.97 -19.33 -14.90
N ALA A 105 -21.24 -20.63 -15.05
CA ALA A 105 -20.25 -21.68 -14.90
C ALA A 105 -19.23 -21.71 -16.05
N SER A 106 -19.67 -21.43 -17.29
CA SER A 106 -18.82 -21.43 -18.48
C SER A 106 -17.83 -20.25 -18.48
N SER A 107 -18.21 -19.13 -17.86
CA SER A 107 -17.31 -18.01 -17.59
C SER A 107 -16.10 -18.40 -16.71
N LEU A 108 -16.16 -19.55 -16.02
CA LEU A 108 -15.05 -20.09 -15.21
C LEU A 108 -14.14 -21.04 -15.99
N VAL A 109 -14.56 -21.57 -17.15
CA VAL A 109 -13.74 -22.49 -17.93
C VAL A 109 -12.71 -21.63 -18.67
N PRO A 110 -11.41 -21.73 -18.33
CA PRO A 110 -10.37 -21.09 -19.11
C PRO A 110 -10.54 -21.60 -20.55
N ALA A 111 -10.63 -20.70 -21.53
CA ALA A 111 -10.75 -21.10 -22.92
C ALA A 111 -9.67 -22.16 -23.23
N GLU A 112 -10.08 -23.42 -23.42
CA GLU A 112 -9.15 -24.50 -23.70
C GLU A 112 -8.33 -24.10 -24.91
N THR A 113 -7.04 -23.91 -24.70
CA THR A 113 -6.13 -23.53 -25.78
C THR A 113 -5.89 -24.79 -26.61
N PRO A 114 -6.34 -24.86 -27.87
CA PRO A 114 -6.19 -26.06 -28.67
C PRO A 114 -4.70 -26.23 -28.99
N GLY A 115 -4.04 -27.22 -28.39
CA GLY A 115 -2.68 -27.63 -28.77
C GLY A 115 -1.65 -27.86 -27.66
N GLN A 116 -2.04 -27.97 -26.39
CA GLN A 116 -1.06 -28.13 -25.31
C GLN A 116 -0.51 -29.58 -25.25
N VAL A 117 0.77 -29.74 -25.61
CA VAL A 117 1.57 -30.97 -25.50
C VAL A 117 1.88 -31.21 -24.02
N PRO A 118 1.74 -32.45 -23.49
CA PRO A 118 1.94 -32.72 -22.07
C PRO A 118 3.39 -32.47 -21.64
N ALA A 119 3.57 -31.66 -20.61
CA ALA A 119 4.87 -31.33 -20.04
C ALA A 119 5.49 -32.52 -19.27
N PRO A 120 6.83 -32.69 -19.29
CA PRO A 120 7.52 -33.78 -18.62
C PRO A 120 7.53 -33.63 -17.09
N SER A 121 7.56 -34.77 -16.40
CA SER A 121 7.41 -34.89 -14.94
C SER A 121 8.55 -34.23 -14.13
N PRO A 122 8.29 -33.80 -12.87
CA PRO A 122 9.23 -32.99 -12.11
C PRO A 122 10.33 -33.82 -11.44
N VAL A 123 11.55 -33.28 -11.44
CA VAL A 123 12.72 -33.82 -10.73
C VAL A 123 12.71 -33.36 -9.26
N LYS A 124 12.96 -34.32 -8.36
CA LYS A 124 13.01 -34.16 -6.89
C LYS A 124 14.22 -33.31 -6.43
N PRO A 125 14.06 -32.33 -5.53
CA PRO A 125 15.20 -31.59 -4.99
C PRO A 125 15.87 -32.33 -3.82
N ALA A 126 17.20 -32.24 -3.76
CA ALA A 126 18.05 -32.80 -2.72
C ALA A 126 18.14 -31.87 -1.50
N SER A 127 18.11 -32.47 -0.31
CA SER A 127 18.24 -31.82 1.00
C SER A 127 19.62 -31.17 1.20
N ALA A 128 19.64 -29.94 1.73
CA ALA A 128 20.84 -29.28 2.24
C ALA A 128 20.68 -28.98 3.74
N THR A 129 21.74 -29.31 4.48
CA THR A 129 21.87 -29.26 5.94
C THR A 129 22.18 -27.84 6.44
N ALA A 130 21.57 -27.45 7.55
CA ALA A 130 21.77 -26.15 8.21
C ALA A 130 23.05 -26.11 9.08
N PRO A 131 23.72 -24.95 9.23
CA PRO A 131 24.84 -24.79 10.16
C PRO A 131 24.43 -24.17 11.52
N ASP A 132 25.13 -24.61 12.56
CA ASP A 132 25.02 -24.22 13.97
C ASP A 132 25.42 -22.75 14.26
N ILE A 133 24.69 -22.12 15.19
CA ILE A 133 24.93 -20.75 15.68
C ILE A 133 25.49 -20.80 17.12
N PRO A 134 26.61 -20.13 17.44
CA PRO A 134 27.14 -20.07 18.80
C PRO A 134 26.49 -18.96 19.66
N ALA A 135 26.41 -19.23 20.96
CA ALA A 135 25.77 -18.42 21.99
C ALA A 135 26.58 -17.17 22.40
N PHE A 136 25.88 -16.10 22.77
CA PHE A 136 26.42 -14.85 23.30
C PHE A 136 26.63 -14.87 24.83
N PRO A 137 27.66 -14.20 25.36
CA PRO A 137 27.89 -14.09 26.80
C PRO A 137 27.10 -12.93 27.47
N ARG A 138 26.73 -13.19 28.73
CA ARG A 138 26.10 -12.31 29.73
C ARG A 138 26.96 -11.07 30.03
N SER A 139 26.30 -9.92 30.22
CA SER A 139 26.89 -8.68 30.73
C SER A 139 26.88 -8.63 32.27
N GLU A 140 28.03 -8.26 32.83
CA GLU A 140 28.24 -7.91 34.23
C GLU A 140 27.87 -6.44 34.51
N SER A 141 27.36 -6.22 35.72
CA SER A 141 27.12 -4.95 36.38
C SER A 141 28.41 -4.22 36.78
N ALA A 142 28.42 -2.90 36.69
CA ALA A 142 29.21 -2.08 37.61
C ALA A 142 28.62 -0.67 37.71
N ASP A 143 28.35 -0.29 38.96
CA ASP A 143 28.17 1.06 39.45
C ASP A 143 29.37 1.97 39.09
N ASP A 144 29.12 3.28 39.17
CA ASP A 144 29.94 4.25 39.93
C ASP A 144 30.30 5.55 39.18
N LEU A 145 30.29 6.63 39.98
CA LEU A 145 30.93 7.94 39.81
C LEU A 145 30.20 9.07 39.06
N SER A 146 29.37 9.72 39.87
CA SER A 146 29.23 11.18 39.99
C SER A 146 30.47 12.01 39.65
N ARG A 147 30.30 13.04 38.80
CA ARG A 147 31.13 14.27 38.79
C ARG A 147 30.36 15.46 38.21
N PHE A 148 30.14 16.46 39.06
CA PHE A 148 29.62 17.79 38.74
C PHE A 148 30.65 18.61 37.95
N MET A 149 30.17 19.44 37.00
CA MET A 149 30.89 20.63 36.55
C MET A 149 29.94 21.83 36.42
N PRO A 150 30.37 23.05 36.81
CA PRO A 150 29.57 24.26 36.70
C PRO A 150 29.65 24.85 35.28
N VAL A 151 28.50 25.19 34.71
CA VAL A 151 28.40 25.94 33.44
C VAL A 151 28.34 27.43 33.76
N ALA A 152 29.30 28.20 33.26
CA ALA A 152 29.31 29.65 33.37
C ALA A 152 28.31 30.28 32.38
N ASN A 153 27.36 31.06 32.89
CA ASN A 153 26.44 31.87 32.09
C ASN A 153 27.13 33.12 31.54
N PRO A 154 27.05 33.44 30.23
CA PRO A 154 27.50 34.71 29.71
C PRO A 154 26.48 35.84 30.02
N PRO A 155 26.94 37.08 30.22
CA PRO A 155 26.09 38.18 30.67
C PRO A 155 25.11 38.68 29.58
N ILE A 156 23.82 38.64 29.92
CA ILE A 156 22.64 39.05 29.13
C ILE A 156 22.52 40.58 29.02
N ARG A 157 23.50 41.27 28.43
CA ARG A 157 23.38 42.73 28.19
C ARG A 157 23.71 43.23 26.79
N LYS A 158 24.11 42.36 25.85
CA LYS A 158 24.41 42.76 24.46
C LYS A 158 23.44 42.24 23.39
N SER A 159 22.44 41.41 23.72
CA SER A 159 21.55 40.78 22.73
C SER A 159 20.38 41.66 22.25
N LEU A 160 20.01 42.73 22.98
CA LEU A 160 18.82 43.51 22.62
C LEU A 160 18.99 44.32 21.32
N ARG A 161 20.21 44.77 20.99
CA ARG A 161 20.48 45.50 19.74
C ARG A 161 20.51 44.59 18.51
N ILE A 162 20.89 43.32 18.69
CA ILE A 162 20.92 42.33 17.60
C ILE A 162 19.49 41.87 17.27
N LEU A 163 18.64 41.70 18.29
CA LEU A 163 17.23 41.35 18.08
C LEU A 163 16.43 42.46 17.40
N ALA A 164 16.66 43.73 17.76
CA ALA A 164 15.98 44.85 17.12
C ALA A 164 16.39 45.03 15.65
N GLY A 165 17.68 44.83 15.32
CA GLY A 165 18.16 44.87 13.93
C GLY A 165 17.62 43.72 13.09
N GLY A 166 17.55 42.51 13.66
CA GLY A 166 16.98 41.33 12.98
C GLY A 166 15.52 41.51 12.62
N PHE A 167 14.70 42.00 13.57
CA PHE A 167 13.27 42.24 13.33
C PHE A 167 13.01 43.29 12.24
N LEU A 168 13.77 44.40 12.25
CA LEU A 168 13.64 45.44 11.25
C LEU A 168 14.02 44.93 9.84
N TRP A 169 15.08 44.11 9.75
CA TRP A 169 15.49 43.51 8.48
C TRP A 169 14.43 42.54 7.93
N THR A 170 13.87 41.66 8.77
CA THR A 170 12.77 40.78 8.36
C THR A 170 11.54 41.55 7.90
N LEU A 171 11.20 42.66 8.56
CA LEU A 171 10.07 43.50 8.17
C LEU A 171 10.31 44.15 6.80
N ILE A 172 11.52 44.64 6.53
CA ILE A 172 11.90 45.22 5.24
C ILE A 172 11.81 44.18 4.13
N VAL A 173 12.32 42.97 4.34
CA VAL A 173 12.24 41.88 3.35
C VAL A 173 10.78 41.49 3.07
N LEU A 174 9.92 41.48 4.09
CA LEU A 174 8.51 41.11 3.94
C LEU A 174 7.72 42.19 3.20
N VAL A 175 7.95 43.48 3.50
CA VAL A 175 7.34 44.61 2.78
C VAL A 175 7.84 44.70 1.34
N ALA A 176 9.15 44.51 1.11
CA ALA A 176 9.73 44.49 -0.22
C ALA A 176 9.24 43.28 -1.04
N GLY A 177 9.04 42.12 -0.40
CA GLY A 177 8.44 40.93 -1.01
C GLY A 177 6.98 41.17 -1.38
N TYR A 178 6.19 41.76 -0.48
CA TYR A 178 4.77 42.03 -0.71
C TYR A 178 4.53 43.02 -1.86
N TYR A 179 5.25 44.16 -1.86
CA TYR A 179 5.16 45.14 -2.95
C TYR A 179 5.86 44.68 -4.23
N GLY A 180 6.92 43.87 -4.11
CA GLY A 180 7.61 43.26 -5.24
C GLY A 180 6.75 42.25 -5.97
N HIS A 181 5.95 41.45 -5.25
CA HIS A 181 5.10 40.43 -5.83
C HIS A 181 3.99 41.02 -6.71
N ASP A 182 3.42 42.18 -6.32
CA ASP A 182 2.36 42.85 -7.08
C ASP A 182 2.90 43.46 -8.40
N LYS A 183 4.11 44.05 -8.35
CA LYS A 183 4.77 44.58 -9.56
C LYS A 183 5.36 43.48 -10.46
N ILE A 184 5.97 42.44 -9.89
CA ILE A 184 6.55 41.33 -10.66
C ILE A 184 5.44 40.49 -11.31
N SER A 185 4.30 40.28 -10.66
CA SER A 185 3.14 39.63 -11.28
C SER A 185 2.55 40.45 -12.44
N SER A 186 2.57 41.79 -12.36
CA SER A 186 2.18 42.66 -13.47
C SER A 186 3.16 42.66 -14.64
N LEU A 187 4.46 42.47 -14.39
CA LEU A 187 5.51 42.40 -15.43
C LEU A 187 5.69 41.00 -16.03
N LEU A 188 5.21 39.95 -15.34
CA LEU A 188 5.11 38.58 -15.85
C LEU A 188 3.78 38.31 -16.59
N LYS A 189 2.91 39.31 -16.76
CA LYS A 189 1.88 39.30 -17.82
C LYS A 189 2.55 39.45 -19.20
N LYS A 190 3.34 38.44 -19.58
CA LYS A 190 3.54 38.12 -20.98
C LYS A 190 2.16 37.83 -21.56
N GLU A 191 1.90 38.47 -22.70
CA GLU A 191 0.80 38.24 -23.64
C GLU A 191 0.11 36.90 -23.40
N GLU A 192 -1.15 36.98 -22.95
CA GLU A 192 -2.02 35.82 -22.83
C GLU A 192 -1.99 35.04 -24.16
N PRO A 193 -1.47 33.80 -24.21
CA PRO A 193 -1.78 32.95 -25.33
C PRO A 193 -3.31 32.81 -25.34
N ALA A 194 -3.90 33.18 -26.47
CA ALA A 194 -5.28 32.98 -26.87
C ALA A 194 -6.17 32.35 -25.80
N LYS A 195 -7.12 33.17 -25.29
CA LYS A 195 -8.38 32.73 -24.68
C LYS A 195 -8.63 31.26 -24.96
N LEU A 196 -8.54 30.44 -23.92
CA LEU A 196 -9.14 29.12 -23.82
C LEU A 196 -10.63 29.29 -24.18
N GLN A 197 -10.92 29.27 -25.49
CA GLN A 197 -12.21 28.88 -26.00
C GLN A 197 -12.40 27.46 -25.49
N TRP A 198 -13.47 27.27 -24.72
CA TRP A 198 -14.03 25.99 -24.32
C TRP A 198 -13.64 24.89 -25.30
N GLU A 199 -12.69 24.05 -24.88
CA GLU A 199 -12.31 22.87 -25.63
C GLU A 199 -13.58 22.06 -25.88
N ASP A 200 -13.79 21.75 -27.15
CA ASP A 200 -14.86 20.91 -27.65
C ASP A 200 -15.03 19.66 -26.75
N PRO A 201 -16.17 19.48 -26.07
CA PRO A 201 -16.39 18.33 -25.18
C PRO A 201 -16.20 16.99 -25.90
N GLU A 202 -16.35 16.95 -27.22
CA GLU A 202 -16.07 15.75 -28.01
C GLU A 202 -14.59 15.36 -28.06
N ARG A 203 -13.64 16.30 -28.00
CA ARG A 203 -12.20 15.98 -27.95
C ARG A 203 -11.77 15.31 -26.66
N LYS A 204 -12.35 15.72 -25.51
CA LYS A 204 -12.11 15.09 -24.22
C LYS A 204 -12.74 13.70 -24.16
N LEU A 205 -13.91 13.53 -24.76
CA LEU A 205 -14.58 12.23 -24.89
C LEU A 205 -13.83 11.26 -25.82
N VAL A 206 -13.18 11.73 -26.88
CA VAL A 206 -12.37 10.86 -27.76
C VAL A 206 -11.08 10.41 -27.07
N GLN A 207 -10.37 11.29 -26.36
CA GLN A 207 -9.23 10.89 -25.52
C GLN A 207 -9.65 9.97 -24.36
N ASP A 208 -10.81 10.21 -23.74
CA ASP A 208 -11.38 9.33 -22.71
C ASP A 208 -11.78 7.95 -23.30
N ARG A 209 -12.28 7.89 -24.54
CA ARG A 209 -12.66 6.62 -25.18
C ARG A 209 -11.45 5.78 -25.58
N GLU A 210 -10.40 6.39 -26.13
CA GLU A 210 -9.14 5.67 -26.41
C GLU A 210 -8.40 5.28 -25.13
N SER A 211 -8.42 6.14 -24.11
CA SER A 211 -7.92 5.82 -22.77
C SER A 211 -8.67 4.64 -22.15
N ARG A 212 -10.01 4.63 -22.22
CA ARG A 212 -10.84 3.50 -21.75
C ARG A 212 -10.58 2.23 -22.54
N LYS A 213 -10.42 2.30 -23.87
CA LYS A 213 -10.07 1.14 -24.69
C LYS A 213 -8.68 0.60 -24.32
N GLY A 214 -7.69 1.47 -24.17
CA GLY A 214 -6.34 1.09 -23.73
C GLY A 214 -6.33 0.48 -22.33
N HIS A 215 -7.12 1.03 -21.42
CA HIS A 215 -7.36 0.49 -20.09
C HIS A 215 -7.96 -0.92 -20.14
N GLN A 216 -9.10 -1.08 -20.84
CA GLN A 216 -9.77 -2.38 -21.00
C GLN A 216 -8.87 -3.42 -21.66
N GLN A 217 -8.12 -3.03 -22.70
CA GLN A 217 -7.13 -3.89 -23.33
C GLN A 217 -6.02 -4.30 -22.36
N PHE A 218 -5.49 -3.37 -21.56
CA PHE A 218 -4.48 -3.69 -20.55
C PHE A 218 -5.02 -4.73 -19.55
N VAL A 219 -6.20 -4.49 -18.97
CA VAL A 219 -6.83 -5.39 -17.99
C VAL A 219 -7.07 -6.76 -18.62
N THR A 220 -7.65 -6.81 -19.82
CA THR A 220 -7.96 -8.05 -20.54
C THR A 220 -6.69 -8.84 -20.85
N ASN A 221 -5.69 -8.20 -21.44
CA ASN A 221 -4.40 -8.83 -21.77
C ASN A 221 -3.69 -9.34 -20.51
N ARG A 222 -3.76 -8.59 -19.41
CA ARG A 222 -3.12 -8.99 -18.15
C ARG A 222 -3.83 -10.17 -17.50
N ARG A 223 -5.17 -10.19 -17.50
CA ARG A 223 -5.97 -11.32 -17.00
C ARG A 223 -5.70 -12.58 -17.83
N ALA A 224 -5.66 -12.47 -19.15
CA ALA A 224 -5.32 -13.60 -20.03
C ALA A 224 -3.92 -14.13 -19.75
N LEU A 225 -2.92 -13.25 -19.55
CA LEU A 225 -1.57 -13.67 -19.21
C LEU A 225 -1.51 -14.37 -17.83
N ILE A 226 -2.22 -13.85 -16.83
CA ILE A 226 -2.34 -14.49 -15.50
C ILE A 226 -2.91 -15.91 -15.62
N GLN A 227 -3.94 -16.11 -16.46
CA GLN A 227 -4.55 -17.41 -16.71
C GLN A 227 -3.60 -18.39 -17.42
N GLN A 228 -2.82 -17.90 -18.38
CA GLN A 228 -1.87 -18.71 -19.16
C GLN A 228 -0.56 -19.02 -18.40
N THR A 229 -0.28 -18.31 -17.31
CA THR A 229 0.97 -18.47 -16.56
C THR A 229 0.84 -19.63 -15.58
N ASP A 230 1.58 -20.71 -15.84
CA ASP A 230 1.64 -21.89 -14.96
C ASP A 230 2.60 -21.72 -13.78
N ILE A 231 3.54 -20.77 -13.88
CA ILE A 231 4.52 -20.48 -12.84
C ILE A 231 3.88 -19.56 -11.80
N GLU A 232 3.55 -20.11 -10.63
CA GLU A 232 2.82 -19.41 -9.57
C GLU A 232 3.49 -18.08 -9.15
N LYS A 233 4.82 -18.06 -9.04
CA LYS A 233 5.56 -16.83 -8.72
C LYS A 233 5.33 -15.73 -9.75
N GLU A 234 5.41 -16.06 -11.04
CA GLU A 234 5.18 -15.11 -12.11
C GLU A 234 3.72 -14.65 -12.13
N ARG A 235 2.79 -15.56 -11.87
CA ARG A 235 1.36 -15.24 -11.73
C ARG A 235 1.11 -14.21 -10.62
N GLN A 236 1.73 -14.38 -9.46
CA GLN A 236 1.66 -13.41 -8.36
C GLN A 236 2.25 -12.05 -8.75
N ASP A 237 3.41 -12.02 -9.42
CA ASP A 237 4.00 -10.77 -9.91
C ASP A 237 3.08 -10.05 -10.92
N LEU A 238 2.38 -10.80 -11.78
CA LEU A 238 1.40 -10.26 -12.70
C LEU A 238 0.18 -9.68 -11.98
N LEU A 239 -0.34 -10.35 -10.95
CA LEU A 239 -1.43 -9.87 -10.10
C LEU A 239 -1.04 -8.59 -9.35
N VAL A 240 0.15 -8.54 -8.74
CA VAL A 240 0.65 -7.32 -8.07
C VAL A 240 0.71 -6.14 -9.05
N ASN A 241 1.17 -6.39 -10.27
CA ASN A 241 1.22 -5.37 -11.31
C ASN A 241 -0.17 -4.90 -11.76
N LEU A 242 -1.13 -5.83 -11.86
CA LEU A 242 -2.52 -5.52 -12.19
C LEU A 242 -3.16 -4.69 -11.08
N ALA A 243 -2.97 -5.07 -9.81
CA ALA A 243 -3.44 -4.30 -8.66
C ALA A 243 -2.89 -2.87 -8.70
N ARG A 244 -1.57 -2.70 -8.86
CA ARG A 244 -0.95 -1.37 -8.95
C ARG A 244 -1.51 -0.54 -10.13
N PHE A 245 -1.90 -1.19 -11.23
CA PHE A 245 -2.57 -0.50 -12.33
C PHE A 245 -3.95 0.00 -11.93
N HIS A 246 -4.78 -0.82 -11.29
CA HIS A 246 -6.07 -0.41 -10.75
C HIS A 246 -5.94 0.74 -9.74
N LEU A 247 -4.97 0.65 -8.82
CA LEU A 247 -4.70 1.72 -7.84
C LEU A 247 -4.40 3.07 -8.50
N ARG A 248 -3.56 3.10 -9.55
CA ARG A 248 -3.23 4.33 -10.28
C ARG A 248 -4.41 4.93 -11.05
N ASN A 249 -5.39 4.11 -11.40
CA ASN A 249 -6.60 4.54 -12.10
C ASN A 249 -7.76 4.88 -11.14
N GLY A 250 -7.55 4.80 -9.82
CA GLY A 250 -8.59 5.05 -8.83
C GLY A 250 -9.60 3.90 -8.67
N GLU A 251 -9.27 2.72 -9.19
CA GLU A 251 -10.12 1.51 -9.13
C GLU A 251 -9.78 0.72 -7.88
N TYR A 252 -10.00 1.36 -6.74
CA TYR A 252 -9.58 0.86 -5.43
C TYR A 252 -10.21 -0.48 -5.04
N GLY A 253 -11.44 -0.76 -5.51
CA GLY A 253 -12.13 -2.03 -5.26
C GLY A 253 -11.40 -3.22 -5.89
N GLU A 254 -10.97 -3.07 -7.15
CA GLU A 254 -10.18 -4.11 -7.85
C GLU A 254 -8.82 -4.31 -7.17
N PHE A 255 -8.15 -3.22 -6.77
CA PHE A 255 -6.91 -3.31 -5.98
C PHE A 255 -7.12 -4.13 -4.70
N TYR A 256 -8.17 -3.82 -3.94
CA TYR A 256 -8.52 -4.49 -2.70
C TYR A 256 -8.69 -5.99 -2.92
N PHE A 257 -9.53 -6.38 -3.90
CA PHE A 257 -9.82 -7.78 -4.15
C PHE A 257 -8.59 -8.57 -4.61
N ILE A 258 -7.75 -7.97 -5.46
CA ILE A 258 -6.51 -8.63 -5.91
C ILE A 258 -5.57 -8.87 -4.74
N TYR A 259 -5.36 -7.87 -3.86
CA TYR A 259 -4.48 -8.03 -2.71
C TYR A 259 -5.03 -9.00 -1.65
N ASP A 260 -6.34 -8.98 -1.40
CA ASP A 260 -6.99 -9.96 -0.54
C ASP A 260 -6.82 -11.39 -1.09
N SER A 261 -6.91 -11.58 -2.41
CA SER A 261 -6.64 -12.87 -3.06
C SER A 261 -5.16 -13.27 -2.95
N LEU A 262 -4.23 -12.35 -3.17
CA LEU A 262 -2.78 -12.59 -3.06
C LEU A 262 -2.39 -13.06 -1.65
N ILE A 263 -2.97 -12.45 -0.61
CA ILE A 263 -2.73 -12.84 0.79
C ILE A 263 -3.34 -14.22 1.09
N ARG A 264 -4.51 -14.53 0.54
CA ARG A 264 -5.11 -15.87 0.71
C ARG A 264 -4.31 -16.96 0.01
N GLN A 265 -3.73 -16.66 -1.14
CA GLN A 265 -2.91 -17.61 -1.91
C GLN A 265 -1.54 -17.85 -1.26
N ASP A 266 -0.91 -16.79 -0.76
CA ASP A 266 0.38 -16.87 -0.06
C ASP A 266 0.32 -16.08 1.27
N PRO A 267 -0.21 -16.70 2.34
CA PRO A 267 -0.36 -16.04 3.64
C PRO A 267 0.96 -15.78 4.35
N ASN A 268 2.08 -16.29 3.84
CA ASN A 268 3.41 -16.08 4.42
C ASN A 268 4.23 -15.05 3.63
N ASN A 269 3.61 -14.33 2.69
CA ASN A 269 4.28 -13.28 1.92
C ASN A 269 4.21 -11.92 2.65
N PRO A 270 5.30 -11.45 3.30
CA PRO A 270 5.29 -10.20 4.04
C PRO A 270 5.04 -8.98 3.12
N HIS A 271 5.51 -9.03 1.87
CA HIS A 271 5.35 -7.92 0.93
C HIS A 271 3.89 -7.72 0.52
N ASN A 272 3.13 -8.80 0.30
CA ASN A 272 1.71 -8.67 -0.03
C ASN A 272 0.92 -8.08 1.14
N LYS A 273 1.19 -8.55 2.36
CA LYS A 273 0.56 -8.02 3.57
C LYS A 273 0.86 -6.53 3.78
N ILE A 274 2.13 -6.14 3.67
CA ILE A 274 2.52 -4.77 3.98
C ILE A 274 2.06 -3.76 2.92
N ASN A 275 2.07 -4.14 1.65
CA ASN A 275 1.53 -3.29 0.59
C ASN A 275 0.02 -3.09 0.77
N PHE A 276 -0.71 -4.14 1.17
CA PHE A 276 -2.13 -4.02 1.44
C PHE A 276 -2.42 -3.19 2.69
N ALA A 277 -1.68 -3.43 3.77
CA ALA A 277 -1.78 -2.61 4.99
C ALA A 277 -1.53 -1.13 4.69
N GLY A 278 -0.50 -0.79 3.91
CA GLY A 278 -0.21 0.58 3.51
C GLY A 278 -1.35 1.24 2.74
N PHE A 279 -2.04 0.49 1.88
CA PHE A 279 -3.25 0.97 1.19
C PHE A 279 -4.41 1.22 2.16
N LEU A 280 -4.65 0.33 3.11
CA LEU A 280 -5.73 0.46 4.10
C LEU A 280 -5.52 1.63 5.07
N LEU A 281 -4.29 2.12 5.23
CA LEU A 281 -3.97 3.29 6.06
C LEU A 281 -4.16 4.64 5.36
N ASP A 282 -4.52 4.64 4.06
CA ASP A 282 -4.68 5.87 3.29
C ASP A 282 -5.94 6.64 3.72
N LYS A 283 -5.75 7.78 4.38
CA LYS A 283 -6.83 8.67 4.85
C LYS A 283 -7.53 9.44 3.74
N THR A 284 -6.95 9.48 2.54
CA THR A 284 -7.54 10.23 1.42
C THR A 284 -8.77 9.53 0.85
N ASN A 285 -8.95 8.24 1.11
CA ASN A 285 -10.08 7.46 0.66
C ASN A 285 -10.76 6.72 1.83
N PRO A 286 -11.78 7.33 2.47
CA PRO A 286 -12.45 6.74 3.62
C PRO A 286 -13.05 5.35 3.37
N TRP A 287 -13.30 4.99 2.11
CA TRP A 287 -14.00 3.77 1.71
C TRP A 287 -13.23 2.47 1.96
N TYR A 288 -11.90 2.55 2.07
CA TYR A 288 -11.01 1.41 2.31
C TYR A 288 -10.11 1.65 3.53
N HIS A 289 -10.43 2.68 4.31
CA HIS A 289 -9.61 3.12 5.42
C HIS A 289 -9.86 2.21 6.63
N ASP A 290 -9.11 1.13 6.75
CA ASP A 290 -9.28 0.13 7.80
C ASP A 290 -7.97 0.00 8.61
N PRO A 291 -7.72 0.90 9.58
CA PRO A 291 -6.48 0.90 10.35
C PRO A 291 -6.34 -0.34 11.24
N ASN A 292 -7.45 -0.96 11.68
CA ASN A 292 -7.40 -2.17 12.50
C ASN A 292 -6.94 -3.38 11.69
N ARG A 293 -7.49 -3.57 10.49
CA ARG A 293 -7.01 -4.63 9.59
C ARG A 293 -5.59 -4.36 9.11
N ALA A 294 -5.27 -3.11 8.82
CA ALA A 294 -3.90 -2.72 8.46
C ALA A 294 -2.90 -3.06 9.57
N LEU A 295 -3.26 -2.83 10.85
CA LEU A 295 -2.45 -3.18 12.00
C LEU A 295 -2.14 -4.67 12.04
N GLN A 296 -3.17 -5.53 11.94
CA GLN A 296 -2.98 -6.99 11.93
C GLN A 296 -2.04 -7.45 10.81
N LEU A 297 -2.26 -6.96 9.59
CA LEU A 297 -1.43 -7.31 8.44
C LEU A 297 0.02 -6.81 8.60
N ALA A 298 0.21 -5.62 9.17
CA ALA A 298 1.54 -5.04 9.38
C ALA A 298 2.30 -5.77 10.49
N GLU A 299 1.64 -6.15 11.59
CA GLU A 299 2.23 -6.97 12.65
C GLU A 299 2.70 -8.32 12.10
N GLU A 300 1.83 -9.00 11.35
CA GLU A 300 2.16 -10.27 10.70
C GLU A 300 3.32 -10.13 9.69
N ALA A 301 3.35 -9.06 8.91
CA ALA A 301 4.43 -8.81 7.94
C ALA A 301 5.77 -8.56 8.65
N VAL A 302 5.80 -7.73 9.69
CA VAL A 302 7.00 -7.42 10.48
C VAL A 302 7.51 -8.66 11.22
N ALA A 303 6.60 -9.54 11.67
CA ALA A 303 6.99 -10.81 12.29
C ALA A 303 7.67 -11.77 11.31
N LEU A 304 7.31 -11.72 10.01
CA LEU A 304 7.88 -12.55 8.96
C LEU A 304 9.19 -11.98 8.41
N ASP A 305 9.21 -10.69 8.09
CA ASP A 305 10.38 -9.99 7.53
C ASP A 305 10.39 -8.51 7.96
N PRO A 306 11.12 -8.17 9.04
CA PRO A 306 11.20 -6.81 9.56
C PRO A 306 12.14 -5.96 8.70
N ASP A 307 11.58 -5.29 7.69
CA ASP A 307 12.29 -4.30 6.88
C ASP A 307 11.93 -2.84 7.29
N THR A 308 12.67 -1.87 6.76
CA THR A 308 12.43 -0.45 7.07
C THR A 308 11.01 0.01 6.69
N TYR A 309 10.45 -0.51 5.60
CA TYR A 309 9.14 -0.07 5.11
C TYR A 309 8.01 -0.63 5.98
N SER A 310 8.10 -1.90 6.34
CA SER A 310 7.15 -2.60 7.20
C SER A 310 7.10 -2.05 8.61
N LEU A 311 8.26 -1.73 9.20
CA LEU A 311 8.30 -1.03 10.49
C LEU A 311 7.60 0.34 10.43
N ARG A 312 7.71 1.07 9.32
CA ARG A 312 7.01 2.36 9.15
C ARG A 312 5.52 2.21 8.98
N VAL A 313 5.07 1.22 8.21
CA VAL A 313 3.64 0.94 8.01
C VAL A 313 3.01 0.46 9.33
N LEU A 314 3.70 -0.39 10.09
CA LEU A 314 3.26 -0.80 11.43
C LEU A 314 3.17 0.40 12.39
N ALA A 315 4.17 1.28 12.40
CA ALA A 315 4.12 2.50 13.21
C ALA A 315 2.93 3.40 12.85
N GLU A 316 2.62 3.55 11.56
CA GLU A 316 1.46 4.32 11.12
C GLU A 316 0.14 3.65 11.52
N ALA A 317 0.04 2.33 11.40
CA ALA A 317 -1.15 1.58 11.83
C ALA A 317 -1.39 1.75 13.34
N LEU A 318 -0.37 1.53 14.17
CA LEU A 318 -0.43 1.74 15.61
C LEU A 318 -0.86 3.16 15.98
N TYR A 319 -0.33 4.16 15.28
CA TYR A 319 -0.72 5.55 15.51
C TYR A 319 -2.19 5.79 15.19
N GLN A 320 -2.68 5.28 14.06
CA GLN A 320 -4.07 5.43 13.64
C GLN A 320 -5.06 4.64 14.52
N THR A 321 -4.65 3.52 15.10
CA THR A 321 -5.45 2.74 16.08
C THR A 321 -5.33 3.27 17.52
N GLY A 322 -4.53 4.32 17.76
CA GLY A 322 -4.45 5.02 19.05
C GLY A 322 -3.30 4.61 19.97
N ASP A 323 -2.43 3.68 19.56
CA ASP A 323 -1.23 3.31 20.33
C ASP A 323 -0.02 4.16 19.91
N ALA A 324 -0.09 5.45 20.28
CA ALA A 324 0.91 6.43 19.88
C ALA A 324 2.31 6.18 20.49
N GLU A 325 2.40 5.50 21.63
CA GLU A 325 3.69 5.21 22.27
C GLU A 325 4.42 4.07 21.53
N GLN A 326 3.74 2.95 21.26
CA GLN A 326 4.35 1.89 20.44
C GLN A 326 4.68 2.36 19.02
N ALA A 327 3.83 3.22 18.44
CA ALA A 327 4.09 3.83 17.14
C ALA A 327 5.43 4.57 17.09
N LYS A 328 5.78 5.33 18.15
CA LYS A 328 7.07 6.05 18.24
C LYS A 328 8.24 5.08 18.27
N ASP A 329 8.14 4.00 19.04
CA ASP A 329 9.21 3.00 19.15
C ASP A 329 9.48 2.32 17.80
N PHE A 330 8.44 1.88 17.09
CA PHE A 330 8.58 1.28 15.77
C PHE A 330 9.08 2.28 14.72
N ARG A 331 8.66 3.55 14.81
CA ARG A 331 9.18 4.59 13.93
C ARG A 331 10.68 4.82 14.15
N GLN A 332 11.11 4.89 15.41
CA GLN A 332 12.52 5.04 15.76
C GLN A 332 13.35 3.84 15.26
N LYS A 333 12.84 2.61 15.41
CA LYS A 333 13.49 1.40 14.86
C LYS A 333 13.66 1.49 13.34
N ALA A 334 12.63 1.95 12.62
CA ALA A 334 12.72 2.13 11.19
C ALA A 334 13.77 3.18 10.78
N ASP A 335 13.83 4.31 11.49
CA ASP A 335 14.81 5.38 11.22
C ASP A 335 16.26 4.91 11.51
N ILE A 336 16.48 4.13 12.58
CA ILE A 336 17.77 3.49 12.85
C ILE A 336 18.14 2.51 11.73
N ALA A 337 17.22 1.64 11.32
CA ALA A 337 17.45 0.67 10.25
C ALA A 337 17.81 1.37 8.92
N LEU A 338 17.13 2.47 8.59
CA LEU A 338 17.43 3.31 7.43
C LEU A 338 18.85 3.89 7.52
N TYR A 339 19.21 4.46 8.67
CA TYR A 339 20.53 5.04 8.90
C TYR A 339 21.66 4.00 8.75
N GLU A 340 21.47 2.80 9.30
CA GLU A 340 22.41 1.69 9.14
C GLU A 340 22.56 1.24 7.68
N ALA A 341 21.46 1.15 6.95
CA ALA A 341 21.46 0.80 5.53
C ALA A 341 22.22 1.85 4.71
N GLU A 342 22.03 3.14 4.99
CA GLU A 342 22.79 4.22 4.35
C GLU A 342 24.28 4.16 4.65
N ILE A 343 24.67 3.92 5.91
CA ILE A 343 26.08 3.76 6.29
C ILE A 343 26.71 2.58 5.55
N LYS A 344 26.05 1.42 5.55
CA LYS A 344 26.55 0.22 4.86
C LYS A 344 26.64 0.46 3.35
N GLY A 345 25.68 1.14 2.75
CA GLY A 345 25.67 1.53 1.34
C GLY A 345 26.81 2.49 0.97
N ARG A 346 27.10 3.49 1.83
CA ARG A 346 28.22 4.43 1.64
C ARG A 346 29.58 3.85 2.03
N GLY A 347 29.62 2.81 2.87
CA GLY A 347 30.82 2.10 3.31
C GLY A 347 31.56 1.35 2.20
N ARG A 348 30.92 1.10 1.05
CA ARG A 348 31.62 0.67 -0.19
C ARG A 348 32.38 1.80 -0.89
N LEU A 349 32.21 3.07 -0.47
CA LEU A 349 32.73 4.22 -1.20
C LEU A 349 33.72 5.12 -0.45
N ARG A 350 34.11 4.85 0.80
CA ARG A 350 35.37 5.34 1.40
C ARG A 350 35.45 4.97 2.89
N GLY A 351 36.62 4.49 3.30
CA GLY A 351 37.04 4.51 4.71
C GLY A 351 37.16 5.94 5.22
N ILE A 352 36.05 6.51 5.70
CA ILE A 352 36.04 7.71 6.52
C ILE A 352 35.47 7.27 7.86
N GLY A 353 36.29 7.39 8.91
CA GLY A 353 36.01 6.88 10.25
C GLY A 353 34.65 7.36 10.77
N ILE A 354 33.77 6.40 11.06
CA ILE A 354 32.46 6.65 11.63
C ILE A 354 32.59 6.70 13.15
N LEU A 355 32.14 7.81 13.73
CA LEU A 355 31.89 7.98 15.15
C LEU A 355 30.84 6.96 15.61
N ARG A 356 31.21 6.02 16.48
CA ARG A 356 30.24 5.18 17.18
C ARG A 356 29.48 6.06 18.17
N PHE A 357 28.16 6.10 18.04
CA PHE A 357 27.30 6.56 19.10
C PHE A 357 27.07 5.40 20.07
N SER A 358 27.49 5.59 21.32
CA SER A 358 27.12 4.71 22.45
C SER A 358 25.64 4.93 22.77
N GLU A 359 24.96 3.89 23.25
CA GLU A 359 23.54 3.87 23.68
C GLU A 359 23.11 5.00 24.66
N ASN A 360 24.06 5.81 25.15
CA ASN A 360 23.85 6.86 26.13
C ASN A 360 23.89 8.28 25.52
N GLY A 361 23.86 8.40 24.19
CA GLY A 361 23.72 9.70 23.49
C GLY A 361 24.92 10.65 23.58
N ARG A 362 26.11 10.20 24.03
CA ARG A 362 27.34 11.01 24.00
C ARG A 362 28.24 10.59 22.85
N GLY A 363 28.56 11.55 21.97
CA GLY A 363 29.55 11.36 20.91
C GLY A 363 30.95 11.19 21.51
N VAL A 364 31.57 10.03 21.27
CA VAL A 364 32.98 9.79 21.60
C VAL A 364 33.82 10.30 20.43
N PRO A 365 34.77 11.23 20.61
CA PRO A 365 35.60 11.71 19.51
C PRO A 365 36.44 10.57 18.92
N PRO A 366 36.82 10.66 17.64
CA PRO A 366 37.57 9.58 17.00
C PRO A 366 38.97 9.51 17.63
N VAL A 367 39.35 8.33 18.09
CA VAL A 367 40.72 8.04 18.53
C VAL A 367 41.60 8.03 17.29
N SER A 368 42.42 9.06 17.12
CA SER A 368 43.52 9.08 16.18
C SER A 368 44.52 7.99 16.57
N GLY A 369 44.52 6.87 15.85
CA GLY A 369 45.53 5.83 16.04
C GLY A 369 46.93 6.33 15.61
N PRO A 370 48.00 6.08 16.39
CA PRO A 370 49.36 6.37 15.96
C PRO A 370 49.86 5.24 15.05
N GLY A 371 50.46 5.59 13.91
CA GLY A 371 51.32 4.66 13.16
C GLY A 371 51.08 4.56 11.66
N SER A 372 51.27 5.66 10.93
CA SER A 372 51.70 5.56 9.53
C SER A 372 53.17 5.16 9.52
N LEU A 373 53.45 3.87 9.38
CA LEU A 373 54.79 3.35 9.14
C LEU A 373 55.17 3.60 7.68
N VAL A 374 56.10 4.52 7.48
CA VAL A 374 56.84 4.73 6.24
C VAL A 374 57.54 3.42 5.84
N PRO A 375 57.37 2.90 4.61
CA PRO A 375 58.15 1.76 4.17
C PRO A 375 59.60 2.21 3.93
N LYS A 376 60.51 1.68 4.75
CA LYS A 376 61.96 1.72 4.53
C LYS A 376 62.27 0.96 3.24
N LYS A 377 62.88 1.63 2.26
CA LYS A 377 63.56 1.00 1.13
C LYS A 377 64.75 0.17 1.65
N SER A 378 64.63 -1.14 1.61
CA SER A 378 65.73 -2.10 1.42
C SER A 378 65.47 -2.72 0.04
N GLY A 379 66.38 -2.63 -0.93
CA GLY A 379 67.64 -3.35 -0.95
C GLY A 379 67.64 -4.17 -2.23
N THR A 380 68.59 -3.85 -3.11
CA THR A 380 69.13 -4.61 -4.26
C THR A 380 68.69 -6.06 -4.42
N ALA A 381 68.18 -6.38 -5.61
CA ALA A 381 68.29 -7.72 -6.20
C ALA A 381 68.67 -7.58 -7.68
N GLU A 382 69.71 -8.31 -8.03
CA GLU A 382 70.33 -8.50 -9.33
C GLU A 382 69.35 -9.01 -10.40
N TRP A 383 69.58 -8.57 -11.63
CA TRP A 383 69.06 -9.21 -12.84
C TRP A 383 70.18 -10.03 -13.50
N PRO A 384 69.93 -11.25 -13.99
CA PRO A 384 70.75 -11.86 -15.01
C PRO A 384 70.09 -11.71 -16.40
N GLY A 385 70.92 -11.48 -17.42
CA GLY A 385 70.61 -11.88 -18.80
C GLY A 385 70.66 -10.77 -19.84
N ASP A 386 71.83 -10.74 -20.50
CA ASP A 386 72.20 -10.21 -21.82
C ASP A 386 72.23 -8.70 -22.10
#